data_AF-A0A8B8BP72-F1
#
_entry.id   AF-A0A8B8BP72-F1
#
_cell.length_a   1.000
_cell.length_b   1.000
_cell.length_c   1.000
_cell.angle_alpha   90.00
_cell.angle_beta   90.00
_cell.angle_gamma   90.00
#
_symmetry.space_group_name_H-M   'P 1'
#
loop_
_entity.id
_entity.type
_entity.pdbx_description
1 polymer ?
#
loop_
_entity_poly.entity_id
_entity_poly.type
_entity_poly.pdbx_seq_one_letter_code
_entity_poly.pdbx_strand_id
1 'polypeptide(L)'
;MSTTLFIHLGFIVSSFAYENIALEKPAYQQYPYTGPGPANHLVEASNAVDGLKSNLSIWGGQCVLSDNNKQTATWWVNLTSILGIHHVTIYYRTEVYGWD
;
A
#
# COMPACT_ATOMS: atom_id res chain seq x y z
N MET A 1 -20.13 -3.63 -38.26
CA MET A 1 -19.55 -4.77 -37.52
C MET A 1 -18.04 -4.65 -37.26
N SER A 2 -17.28 -3.84 -38.02
CA SER A 2 -15.82 -3.74 -37.86
C SER A 2 -15.39 -2.76 -36.76
N THR A 3 -15.94 -1.55 -36.70
CA THR A 3 -15.56 -0.50 -35.72
C THR A 3 -15.90 -0.86 -34.27
N THR A 4 -17.05 -1.48 -34.02
CA THR A 4 -17.46 -1.93 -32.69
C THR A 4 -16.50 -3.00 -32.13
N LEU A 5 -16.01 -3.90 -32.99
CA LEU A 5 -15.05 -4.93 -32.60
C LEU A 5 -13.69 -4.34 -32.21
N PHE A 6 -13.20 -3.32 -32.94
CA PHE A 6 -11.95 -2.62 -32.59
C PHE A 6 -12.06 -1.82 -31.30
N ILE A 7 -13.23 -1.21 -31.03
CA ILE A 7 -13.49 -0.54 -29.75
C ILE A 7 -13.48 -1.55 -28.61
N HIS A 8 -14.17 -2.69 -28.75
CA HIS A 8 -14.14 -3.75 -27.74
C HIS A 8 -12.74 -4.34 -27.55
N LEU A 9 -11.99 -4.60 -28.62
CA LEU A 9 -10.62 -5.10 -28.52
C LEU A 9 -9.69 -4.06 -27.87
N GLY A 10 -9.85 -2.77 -28.17
CA GLY A 10 -9.12 -1.68 -27.53
C GLY A 10 -9.45 -1.53 -26.04
N PHE A 11 -10.72 -1.69 -25.66
CA PHE A 11 -11.15 -1.75 -24.25
C PHE A 11 -10.59 -2.98 -23.53
N ILE A 12 -10.58 -4.15 -24.17
CA ILE A 12 -10.01 -5.38 -23.60
C ILE A 12 -8.49 -5.24 -23.44
N VAL A 13 -7.79 -4.66 -24.41
CA VAL A 13 -6.33 -4.44 -24.33
C VAL A 13 -5.99 -3.37 -23.27
N SER A 14 -6.81 -2.32 -23.15
CA SER A 14 -6.73 -1.31 -22.07
C SER A 14 -7.01 -1.89 -20.68
N SER A 15 -7.73 -3.01 -20.59
CA SER A 15 -8.08 -3.68 -19.33
C SER A 15 -7.00 -4.63 -18.81
N PHE A 16 -5.88 -4.79 -19.52
CA PHE A 16 -4.64 -5.36 -18.96
C PHE A 16 -3.83 -4.30 -18.19
N ALA A 17 -4.51 -3.44 -17.43
CA ALA A 17 -3.83 -2.70 -16.37
C ALA A 17 -3.32 -3.73 -15.35
N TYR A 18 -2.06 -3.59 -14.91
CA TYR A 18 -1.51 -4.45 -13.87
C TYR A 18 -2.41 -4.39 -12.62
N GLU A 19 -2.93 -5.54 -12.21
CA GLU A 19 -3.73 -5.66 -10.98
C GLU A 19 -2.81 -5.50 -9.76
N ASN A 20 -3.24 -4.73 -8.76
CA ASN A 20 -2.55 -4.66 -7.47
C ASN A 20 -2.88 -5.91 -6.64
N ILE A 21 -2.11 -6.97 -6.83
CA ILE A 21 -2.29 -8.25 -6.12
C ILE A 21 -2.03 -8.18 -4.61
N ALA A 22 -1.48 -7.07 -4.10
CA ALA A 22 -1.28 -6.85 -2.67
C ALA A 22 -2.50 -6.19 -1.99
N LEU A 23 -3.46 -5.64 -2.75
CA LEU A 23 -4.62 -4.90 -2.23
C LEU A 23 -5.40 -5.74 -1.21
N GLU A 24 -5.61 -5.17 -0.02
CA GLU A 24 -6.36 -5.75 1.11
C GLU A 24 -5.85 -7.13 1.57
N LYS A 25 -4.63 -7.52 1.18
CA LYS A 25 -4.03 -8.77 1.61
C LYS A 25 -3.55 -8.68 3.06
N PRO A 26 -3.54 -9.81 3.79
CA PRO A 26 -3.00 -9.83 5.15
C PRO A 26 -1.55 -9.34 5.15
N ALA A 27 -1.26 -8.36 5.98
CA ALA A 27 0.06 -7.78 6.11
C ALA A 27 0.57 -7.91 7.55
N TYR A 28 1.89 -7.89 7.69
CA TYR A 28 2.58 -7.94 8.98
C TYR A 28 3.65 -6.87 9.02
N GLN A 29 3.85 -6.30 10.22
CA GLN A 29 5.00 -5.44 10.52
C GLN A 29 5.71 -5.96 11.77
N GLN A 30 7.04 -5.88 11.74
CA GLN A 30 7.89 -6.10 12.89
C GLN A 30 7.97 -4.82 13.72
N TYR A 31 7.88 -4.96 15.04
CA TYR A 31 7.89 -3.85 16.00
C TYR A 31 6.85 -2.77 15.67
N PRO A 32 5.54 -3.05 15.74
CA PRO A 32 4.52 -2.01 15.57
C PRO A 32 4.77 -0.83 16.52
N TYR A 33 4.53 0.39 16.04
CA TYR A 33 4.72 1.59 16.86
C TYR A 33 3.85 1.55 18.13
N THR A 34 4.45 1.76 19.29
CA THR A 34 3.76 1.78 20.60
C THR A 34 3.98 3.08 21.37
N GLY A 35 4.58 4.09 20.73
CA GLY A 35 4.90 5.36 21.37
C GLY A 35 3.70 6.31 21.48
N PRO A 36 3.87 7.46 22.15
CA PRO A 36 2.86 8.52 22.16
C PRO A 36 2.73 9.13 20.76
N GLY A 37 1.55 9.08 20.15
CA GLY A 37 1.34 9.59 18.81
C GLY A 37 0.06 9.05 18.15
N PRO A 38 0.10 8.65 16.87
CA PRO A 38 -1.08 8.14 16.17
C PRO A 38 -1.61 6.88 16.88
N ALA A 39 -2.93 6.73 16.90
CA ALA A 39 -3.55 5.50 17.36
C ALA A 39 -3.10 4.31 16.48
N ASN A 40 -3.02 3.10 17.06
CA ASN A 40 -2.48 1.91 16.38
C ASN A 40 -3.10 1.65 14.99
N HIS A 41 -4.41 1.84 14.83
CA HIS A 41 -5.10 1.62 13.55
C HIS A 41 -4.67 2.59 12.45
N LEU A 42 -4.04 3.72 12.78
CA LEU A 42 -3.51 4.66 11.79
C LEU A 42 -2.14 4.25 11.24
N VAL A 43 -1.47 3.29 11.88
CA VAL A 43 -0.08 2.91 11.56
C VAL A 43 0.16 1.40 11.48
N GLU A 44 -0.91 0.62 11.35
CA GLU A 44 -0.88 -0.83 11.28
C GLU A 44 -0.53 -1.33 9.87
N ALA A 45 -0.14 -2.61 9.78
CA ALA A 45 0.50 -3.19 8.60
C ALA A 45 -0.40 -3.17 7.36
N SER A 46 -1.72 -3.27 7.56
CA SER A 46 -2.78 -3.20 6.56
C SER A 46 -2.74 -1.90 5.78
N ASN A 47 -2.30 -0.80 6.40
CA ASN A 47 -2.36 0.53 5.79
C ASN A 47 -1.37 0.68 4.62
N ALA A 48 -0.39 -0.22 4.45
CA ALA A 48 0.47 -0.24 3.25
C ALA A 48 -0.22 -0.88 2.03
N VAL A 49 -1.33 -1.58 2.24
CA VAL A 49 -2.04 -2.37 1.22
C VAL A 49 -3.53 -2.04 1.13
N ASP A 50 -3.97 -0.95 1.74
CA ASP A 50 -5.36 -0.47 1.73
C ASP A 50 -5.78 0.20 0.41
N GLY A 51 -4.82 0.45 -0.49
CA GLY A 51 -5.05 1.13 -1.77
C GLY A 51 -5.04 2.67 -1.68
N LEU A 52 -4.97 3.25 -0.50
CA LEU A 52 -5.04 4.70 -0.25
C LEU A 52 -3.64 5.34 -0.33
N LYS A 53 -3.58 6.56 -0.89
CA LYS A 53 -2.32 7.31 -1.13
C LYS A 53 -2.49 8.83 -1.06
N SER A 54 -3.66 9.30 -0.62
CA SER A 54 -4.03 10.71 -0.63
C SER A 54 -3.45 11.49 0.54
N ASN A 55 -3.23 10.82 1.68
CA ASN A 55 -2.66 11.41 2.88
C ASN A 55 -1.62 10.47 3.49
N LEU A 56 -0.37 10.59 3.04
CA LEU A 56 0.76 9.80 3.52
C LEU A 56 1.46 10.42 4.74
N SER A 57 0.76 11.28 5.51
CA SER A 57 1.27 11.74 6.82
C SER A 57 1.08 10.66 7.88
N ILE A 58 1.75 10.81 9.03
CA ILE A 58 1.59 9.88 10.17
C ILE A 58 0.14 9.81 10.70
N TRP A 59 -0.66 10.86 10.48
CA TRP A 59 -2.06 10.95 10.91
C TRP A 59 -3.05 10.50 9.84
N GLY A 60 -2.59 10.24 8.62
CA GLY A 60 -3.45 9.96 7.48
C GLY A 60 -4.08 8.56 7.48
N GLY A 61 -3.53 7.62 8.26
CA GLY A 61 -4.02 6.25 8.32
C GLY A 61 -3.66 5.39 7.10
N GLN A 62 -2.72 5.83 6.26
CA GLN A 62 -2.39 5.22 4.96
C GLN A 62 -0.90 4.84 4.88
N CYS A 63 -0.27 4.64 6.03
CA CYS A 63 1.15 4.32 6.18
C CYS A 63 1.35 3.34 7.33
N VAL A 64 2.45 2.60 7.30
CA VAL A 64 2.88 1.69 8.37
C VAL A 64 4.02 2.35 9.15
N LEU A 65 4.02 2.21 10.47
CA LEU A 65 5.09 2.74 11.31
C LEU A 65 5.66 1.67 12.24
N SER A 66 6.98 1.46 12.17
CA SER A 66 7.70 0.68 13.17
C SER A 66 8.10 1.55 14.38
N ASP A 67 8.26 0.91 15.53
CA ASP A 67 8.64 1.55 16.78
C ASP A 67 10.04 2.20 16.72
N ASN A 68 10.26 3.16 17.63
CA ASN A 68 11.50 3.92 17.72
C ASN A 68 12.67 3.03 18.20
N ASN A 69 13.89 3.45 17.87
CA ASN A 69 15.14 2.83 18.34
C ASN A 69 15.30 1.33 17.99
N LYS A 70 14.68 0.87 16.90
CA LYS A 70 14.93 -0.47 16.34
C LYS A 70 15.99 -0.39 15.25
N GLN A 71 16.95 -1.31 15.28
CA GLN A 71 18.00 -1.39 14.26
C GLN A 71 17.45 -1.84 12.89
N THR A 72 16.40 -2.66 12.89
CA THR A 72 15.72 -3.14 11.70
C THR A 72 14.21 -2.99 11.85
N ALA A 73 13.55 -2.84 10.71
CA ALA A 73 12.10 -2.96 10.58
C ALA A 73 11.82 -3.88 9.38
N THR A 74 10.90 -4.82 9.57
CA THR A 74 10.47 -5.74 8.51
C THR A 74 8.98 -5.58 8.32
N TRP A 75 8.55 -5.43 7.07
CA TRP A 75 7.14 -5.50 6.69
C TRP A 75 7.00 -6.49 5.55
N TRP A 76 5.92 -7.28 5.57
CA TRP A 76 5.61 -8.20 4.48
C TRP A 76 4.10 -8.35 4.29
N VAL A 77 3.71 -8.75 3.08
CA VAL A 77 2.32 -9.03 2.68
C VAL A 77 2.17 -10.49 2.27
N ASN A 78 1.13 -11.15 2.77
CA ASN A 78 0.73 -12.49 2.37
C ASN A 78 -0.13 -12.44 1.11
N LEU A 79 0.44 -12.76 -0.05
CA LEU A 79 -0.33 -12.82 -1.30
C LEU A 79 -1.35 -13.97 -1.34
N THR A 80 -1.37 -14.86 -0.34
CA THR A 80 -2.29 -16.02 -0.18
C THR A 80 -2.21 -17.09 -1.26
N SER A 81 -1.38 -16.90 -2.28
CA SER A 81 -1.11 -17.82 -3.38
C SER A 81 0.24 -17.48 -4.01
N ILE A 82 0.82 -18.42 -4.76
CA ILE A 82 2.04 -18.17 -5.53
C ILE A 82 1.64 -17.45 -6.82
N LEU A 83 2.03 -16.17 -6.92
CA LEU A 83 1.71 -15.29 -8.05
C LEU A 83 2.98 -14.71 -8.65
N GLY A 84 2.94 -14.41 -9.94
CA GLY A 84 4.02 -13.66 -10.60
C GLY A 84 3.93 -12.17 -10.26
N ILE A 85 5.02 -11.61 -9.76
CA ILE A 85 5.13 -10.16 -9.50
C ILE A 85 5.85 -9.52 -10.67
N HIS A 86 5.18 -8.58 -11.34
CA HIS A 86 5.81 -7.80 -12.40
C HIS A 86 6.65 -6.64 -11.84
N HIS A 87 6.10 -5.88 -10.90
CA HIS A 87 6.77 -4.75 -10.27
C HIS A 87 6.25 -4.53 -8.86
N VAL A 88 7.01 -3.78 -8.06
CA VAL A 88 6.63 -3.34 -6.71
C VAL A 88 6.77 -1.82 -6.66
N THR A 89 5.74 -1.15 -6.16
CA THR A 89 5.75 0.30 -5.94
C THR A 89 5.61 0.58 -4.46
N ILE A 90 6.52 1.37 -3.90
CA ILE A 90 6.52 1.77 -2.49
C ILE A 90 6.29 3.27 -2.42
N TYR A 91 5.28 3.66 -1.64
CA TYR A 91 5.02 5.05 -1.29
C TYR A 91 5.57 5.31 0.09
N TYR A 92 6.43 6.32 0.23
CA TYR A 92 7.00 6.69 1.51
C TYR A 92 6.14 7.76 2.17
N ARG A 93 6.18 7.78 3.51
CA ARG A 93 5.51 8.81 4.32
C ARG A 93 5.91 10.21 3.85
N THR A 94 4.94 11.02 3.45
CA THR A 94 5.11 12.43 3.15
C THR A 94 4.45 13.22 4.26
N GLU A 95 5.25 13.71 5.19
CA GLU A 95 4.73 14.58 6.23
C GLU A 95 4.35 15.94 5.63
N VAL A 96 3.25 16.52 6.12
CA VAL A 96 3.02 17.97 6.01
C VAL A 96 3.31 18.53 7.39
N TYR A 97 4.59 18.69 7.71
CA TYR A 97 4.91 19.37 8.96
C TYR A 97 4.85 20.89 8.76
N GLY A 98 3.92 21.53 9.48
CA GLY A 98 4.31 22.70 10.26
C GLY A 98 4.96 22.15 11.54
N TRP A 99 6.28 22.11 11.59
CA TRP A 99 6.98 22.05 12.86
C TRP A 99 6.97 23.49 13.41
N ASP A 100 6.30 23.73 14.53
CA ASP A 100 6.63 24.85 15.42
C ASP A 100 7.62 24.35 16.49
#